data_AF-R6F7D3-F1
#
_entry.id   AF-R6F7D3-F1
#
_cell.length_a   1.000
_cell.length_b   1.000
_cell.length_c   1.000
_cell.angle_alpha   90.00
_cell.angle_beta   90.00
_cell.angle_gamma   90.00
#
_symmetry.space_group_name_H-M   'P 1'
#
loop_
_entity.id
_entity.type
_entity.pdbx_description
1 polymer ?
#
loop_
_entity_poly.entity_id
_entity_poly.type
_entity_poly.pdbx_seq_one_letter_code
_entity_poly.pdbx_strand_id
1 'polypeptide(L)'
;MPFGVSADQSSLGAYKSSDLIVGSTLDAAPSASPVNIAARHLMSQVEIVLKAGAGYSESSLADADVSVKMNNLATSATVNLATSTVSANGSVRSLTPYKDGAVYRAFVVPQTATGNNLITITIDGADHNISKTVTFVGGKRHTLTATLSKEGGGLSVSISAWESDGIDYGGVAS
;
A
#
# COMPACT_ATOMS: atom_id res chain seq x y z
N MET A 1 7.31 -18.16 -9.06
CA MET A 1 8.48 -17.30 -8.81
C MET A 1 8.36 -16.71 -7.40
N PRO A 2 9.39 -16.77 -6.55
CA PRO A 2 9.38 -16.04 -5.28
C PRO A 2 9.49 -14.53 -5.52
N PHE A 3 8.76 -13.72 -4.76
CA PHE A 3 8.86 -12.26 -4.76
C PHE A 3 8.69 -11.74 -3.34
N GLY A 4 9.35 -10.64 -3.00
CA GLY A 4 9.22 -10.00 -1.70
C GLY A 4 9.08 -8.50 -1.85
N VAL A 5 8.20 -7.91 -1.06
CA VAL A 5 8.18 -6.47 -0.84
C VAL A 5 9.19 -6.14 0.26
N SER A 6 9.85 -4.99 0.17
CA SER A 6 10.78 -4.58 1.22
C SER A 6 10.03 -4.35 2.52
N ALA A 7 10.60 -4.81 3.64
CA ALA A 7 10.12 -4.45 4.97
C ALA A 7 10.45 -2.98 5.32
N ASP A 8 11.43 -2.39 4.65
CA ASP A 8 11.72 -0.96 4.75
C ASP A 8 11.59 -0.33 3.37
N GLN A 9 10.47 0.34 3.13
CA GLN A 9 10.17 1.09 1.91
C GLN A 9 10.38 2.60 2.11
N SER A 10 11.04 3.03 3.18
CA SER A 10 11.24 4.47 3.48
C SER A 10 11.98 5.24 2.39
N SER A 11 12.75 4.55 1.54
CA SER A 11 13.37 5.14 0.34
C SER A 11 12.54 4.92 -0.91
N LEU A 12 12.56 5.89 -1.83
CA LEU A 12 11.88 5.77 -3.13
C LEU A 12 12.31 4.53 -3.92
N GLY A 13 13.59 4.13 -3.81
CA GLY A 13 14.13 2.93 -4.46
C GLY A 13 13.50 1.65 -3.91
N ALA A 14 13.47 1.50 -2.58
CA ALA A 14 12.89 0.32 -1.93
C ALA A 14 11.36 0.25 -2.10
N TYR A 15 10.69 1.40 -2.12
CA TYR A 15 9.28 1.50 -2.47
C TYR A 15 9.01 1.01 -3.89
N LYS A 16 9.74 1.54 -4.89
CA LYS A 16 9.58 1.14 -6.29
C LYS A 16 9.96 -0.31 -6.56
N SER A 17 10.98 -0.84 -5.89
CA SER A 17 11.36 -2.26 -6.02
C SER A 17 10.36 -3.22 -5.42
N SER A 18 9.44 -2.72 -4.59
CA SER A 18 8.35 -3.51 -3.99
C SER A 18 7.13 -3.60 -4.90
N ASP A 19 7.11 -2.89 -6.02
CA ASP A 19 6.07 -3.01 -7.04
C ASP A 19 6.42 -4.12 -8.03
N LEU A 20 5.51 -5.07 -8.21
CA LEU A 20 5.63 -6.10 -9.23
C LEU A 20 4.61 -5.84 -10.32
N ILE A 21 5.10 -5.55 -11.52
CA ILE A 21 4.29 -5.36 -12.71
C ILE A 21 4.51 -6.54 -13.65
N VAL A 22 3.43 -7.15 -14.12
CA VAL A 22 3.46 -8.28 -15.07
C VAL A 22 2.55 -7.96 -16.25
N GLY A 23 3.06 -8.15 -17.46
CA GLY A 23 2.29 -8.04 -18.70
C GLY A 23 2.41 -9.31 -19.53
N SER A 24 1.32 -9.69 -20.18
CA SER A 24 1.30 -10.82 -21.09
C SER A 24 0.24 -10.63 -22.18
N THR A 25 0.56 -11.12 -23.37
CA THR A 25 -0.37 -11.27 -24.50
C THR A 25 -0.15 -12.66 -25.06
N LEU A 26 -1.18 -13.49 -24.99
CA LEU A 26 -1.14 -14.87 -25.45
C LEU A 26 -1.75 -14.95 -26.86
N ASP A 27 -1.37 -15.99 -27.59
CA ASP A 27 -1.97 -16.34 -28.89
C ASP A 27 -1.89 -15.22 -29.95
N ALA A 28 -0.86 -14.36 -29.88
CA ALA A 28 -0.62 -13.34 -30.89
C ALA A 28 -0.28 -13.99 -32.24
N ALA A 29 -1.16 -13.82 -33.22
CA ALA A 29 -0.94 -14.31 -34.57
C ALA A 29 0.17 -13.51 -35.30
N PRO A 30 0.96 -14.15 -36.17
CA PRO A 30 1.93 -13.44 -37.01
C PRO A 30 1.25 -12.35 -37.84
N SER A 31 1.71 -11.10 -37.70
CA SER A 31 1.22 -9.99 -38.51
C SER A 31 2.27 -8.87 -38.57
N ALA A 32 2.06 -7.91 -39.47
CA ALA A 32 2.86 -6.68 -39.50
C ALA A 32 2.47 -5.68 -38.39
N SER A 33 1.38 -5.94 -37.66
CA SER A 33 0.90 -5.07 -36.58
C SER A 33 1.68 -5.33 -35.29
N PRO A 34 1.92 -4.28 -34.47
CA PRO A 34 2.54 -4.46 -33.17
C PRO A 34 1.64 -5.28 -32.24
N VAL A 35 2.27 -6.10 -31.38
CA VAL A 35 1.58 -6.82 -30.30
C VAL A 35 1.52 -5.91 -29.09
N ASN A 36 0.32 -5.49 -28.70
CA ASN A 36 0.12 -4.74 -27.47
C ASN A 36 0.27 -5.69 -26.26
N ILE A 37 1.03 -5.28 -25.24
CA ILE A 37 1.19 -6.02 -23.98
C ILE A 37 0.70 -5.12 -22.85
N ALA A 38 -0.52 -5.40 -22.38
CA ALA A 38 -1.06 -4.72 -21.21
C ALA A 38 -0.38 -5.25 -19.94
N ALA A 39 0.28 -4.36 -19.21
CA ALA A 39 0.93 -4.66 -17.95
C ALA A 39 0.04 -4.27 -16.77
N ARG A 40 0.10 -5.04 -15.68
CA ARG A 40 -0.70 -4.80 -14.48
C ARG A 40 0.13 -4.95 -13.21
N HIS A 41 -0.19 -4.16 -12.19
CA HIS A 41 0.35 -4.32 -10.85
C HIS A 41 -0.21 -5.60 -10.20
N LEU A 42 0.66 -6.39 -9.57
CA LEU A 42 0.27 -7.60 -8.87
C LEU A 42 0.25 -7.43 -7.34
N MET A 43 0.97 -6.44 -6.82
CA MET A 43 0.91 -6.08 -5.39
C MET A 43 -0.28 -5.18 -5.09
N SER A 44 -0.60 -5.01 -3.82
CA SER A 44 -1.59 -4.01 -3.38
C SER A 44 -0.87 -2.72 -2.98
N GLN A 45 -1.32 -1.59 -3.48
CA GLN A 45 -0.81 -0.30 -3.03
C GLN A 45 -1.64 0.17 -1.84
N VAL A 46 -0.97 0.65 -0.79
CA VAL A 46 -1.61 1.26 0.38
C VAL A 46 -1.19 2.72 0.45
N GLU A 47 -2.17 3.60 0.63
CA GLU A 47 -1.99 5.00 0.99
C GLU A 47 -2.47 5.20 2.42
N ILE A 48 -1.65 5.79 3.27
CA ILE A 48 -2.01 6.17 4.64
C ILE A 48 -2.02 7.69 4.68
N VAL A 49 -3.20 8.26 4.88
CA VAL A 49 -3.43 9.70 4.93
C VAL A 49 -3.65 10.10 6.38
N LEU A 50 -2.84 11.03 6.87
CA LEU A 50 -2.98 11.59 8.20
C LEU A 50 -3.74 12.91 8.10
N LYS A 51 -4.78 13.08 8.91
CA LYS A 51 -5.58 14.30 8.99
C LYS A 51 -5.53 14.89 10.39
N ALA A 52 -5.50 16.22 10.48
CA ALA A 52 -5.66 16.91 11.74
C ALA A 52 -7.10 16.74 12.27
N GLY A 53 -7.22 16.34 13.52
CA GLY A 53 -8.44 16.31 14.32
C GLY A 53 -8.38 17.33 15.45
N ALA A 54 -9.25 17.19 16.46
CA ALA A 54 -9.36 18.17 17.55
C ALA A 54 -8.03 18.34 18.30
N GLY A 55 -7.57 19.59 18.48
CA GLY A 55 -6.28 19.89 19.09
C GLY A 55 -5.05 19.75 18.18
N TYR A 56 -5.24 19.40 16.90
CA TYR A 56 -4.24 19.60 15.83
C TYR A 56 -4.79 20.58 14.79
N SER A 57 -3.91 21.42 14.26
CA SER A 57 -4.09 22.09 12.97
C SER A 57 -3.33 21.31 11.89
N GLU A 58 -3.66 21.54 10.61
CA GLU A 58 -2.87 20.97 9.51
C GLU A 58 -1.39 21.38 9.60
N SER A 59 -1.11 22.63 9.97
CA SER A 59 0.26 23.13 10.17
C SER A 59 0.99 22.42 11.32
N SER A 60 0.36 22.32 12.50
CA SER A 60 0.99 21.69 13.67
C SER A 60 1.15 20.18 13.51
N LEU A 61 0.33 19.53 12.70
CA LEU A 61 0.54 18.13 12.32
C LEU A 61 1.68 17.98 11.30
N ALA A 62 1.82 18.93 10.36
CA ALA A 62 2.92 18.93 9.40
C ALA A 62 4.28 19.19 10.04
N ASP A 63 4.32 20.02 11.09
CA ASP A 63 5.53 20.35 11.87
C ASP A 63 5.89 19.28 12.91
N ALA A 64 4.98 18.37 13.25
CA ALA A 64 5.21 17.31 14.22
C ALA A 64 6.18 16.24 13.69
N ASP A 65 6.94 15.59 14.60
CA ASP A 65 7.76 14.44 14.23
C ASP A 65 6.86 13.20 14.11
N VAL A 66 6.50 12.87 12.88
CA VAL A 66 5.59 11.77 12.58
C VAL A 66 6.29 10.65 11.82
N SER A 67 6.13 9.42 12.33
CA SER A 67 6.49 8.19 11.62
C SER A 67 5.33 7.19 11.62
N VAL A 68 5.33 6.30 10.63
CA VAL A 68 4.27 5.31 10.42
C VAL A 68 4.90 3.93 10.23
N LYS A 69 4.28 2.90 10.79
CA LYS A 69 4.59 1.49 10.51
C LYS A 69 3.30 0.74 10.22
N MET A 70 3.33 -0.12 9.20
CA MET A 70 2.33 -1.14 9.00
C MET A 70 2.79 -2.42 9.67
N ASN A 71 1.93 -3.12 10.39
CA ASN A 71 2.31 -4.24 11.24
C ASN A 71 1.56 -5.50 10.84
N ASN A 72 2.10 -6.66 11.22
CA ASN A 72 1.48 -7.97 11.03
C ASN A 72 1.22 -8.30 9.55
N LEU A 73 2.15 -7.93 8.66
CA LEU A 73 2.08 -8.21 7.23
C LEU A 73 3.08 -9.28 6.81
N ALA A 74 2.63 -10.23 6.00
CA ALA A 74 3.53 -11.04 5.20
C ALA A 74 4.21 -10.16 4.15
N THR A 75 5.53 -10.27 4.05
CA THR A 75 6.36 -9.49 3.11
C THR A 75 6.95 -10.34 1.99
N SER A 76 6.61 -11.63 1.97
CA SER A 76 7.05 -12.60 0.96
C SER A 76 5.84 -13.24 0.29
N ALA A 77 6.01 -13.61 -0.98
CA ALA A 77 4.98 -14.21 -1.79
C ALA A 77 5.54 -15.19 -2.82
N THR A 78 4.68 -16.10 -3.26
CA THR A 78 4.88 -16.87 -4.48
C THR A 78 3.95 -16.32 -5.55
N VAL A 79 4.52 -16.01 -6.71
CA VAL A 79 3.81 -15.50 -7.88
C VAL A 79 3.71 -16.59 -8.93
N ASN A 80 2.49 -16.89 -9.39
CA ASN A 80 2.25 -17.68 -10.58
C ASN A 80 2.12 -16.75 -11.77
N LEU A 81 3.14 -16.71 -12.63
CA LEU A 81 3.18 -15.81 -13.79
C LEU A 81 2.17 -16.18 -14.88
N ALA A 82 1.81 -17.47 -15.00
CA ALA A 82 0.84 -17.92 -15.99
C ALA A 82 -0.57 -17.40 -15.68
N THR A 83 -0.93 -17.34 -14.39
CA THR A 83 -2.24 -16.87 -13.93
C THR A 83 -2.21 -15.45 -13.34
N SER A 84 -1.03 -14.84 -13.24
CA SER A 84 -0.80 -13.56 -12.55
C SER A 84 -1.33 -13.54 -11.10
N THR A 85 -1.33 -14.69 -10.42
CA THR A 85 -1.81 -14.79 -9.02
C THR A 85 -0.66 -14.69 -8.03
N VAL A 86 -0.93 -14.03 -6.90
CA VAL A 86 0.03 -13.84 -5.80
C VAL A 86 -0.49 -14.55 -4.56
N SER A 87 0.37 -15.32 -3.90
CA SER A 87 0.06 -16.00 -2.64
C SER A 87 1.06 -15.60 -1.58
N ALA A 88 0.59 -14.92 -0.53
CA ALA A 88 1.41 -14.55 0.62
C ALA A 88 1.99 -15.78 1.32
N ASN A 89 3.21 -15.66 1.82
CA ASN A 89 3.89 -16.70 2.59
C ASN A 89 4.89 -16.11 3.59
N GLY A 90 5.45 -16.99 4.42
CA GLY A 90 6.41 -16.62 5.45
C GLY A 90 5.77 -15.96 6.69
N SER A 91 6.62 -15.59 7.64
CA SER A 91 6.19 -14.95 8.89
C SER A 91 5.83 -13.48 8.68
N VAL A 92 4.79 -13.04 9.38
CA VAL A 92 4.38 -11.63 9.42
C VAL A 92 5.43 -10.78 10.15
N ARG A 93 5.55 -9.51 9.74
CA ARG A 93 6.44 -8.52 10.33
C ARG A 93 5.92 -7.10 10.10
N SER A 94 6.64 -6.12 10.63
CA SER A 94 6.37 -4.71 10.35
C SER A 94 7.01 -4.27 9.03
N LEU A 95 6.39 -3.28 8.41
CA LEU A 95 6.78 -2.63 7.17
C LEU A 95 6.78 -1.11 7.38
N THR A 96 7.89 -0.45 7.04
CA THR A 96 8.00 1.01 7.05
C THR A 96 7.63 1.57 5.67
N PRO A 97 6.58 2.40 5.53
CA PRO A 97 6.16 2.97 4.26
C PRO A 97 7.05 4.13 3.81
N TYR A 98 6.99 4.45 2.51
CA TYR A 98 7.58 5.64 1.90
C TYR A 98 6.77 6.89 2.23
N LYS A 99 7.41 7.98 2.67
CA LYS A 99 6.75 9.27 2.88
C LYS A 99 6.78 10.09 1.58
N ASP A 100 5.62 10.32 0.99
CA ASP A 100 5.40 11.10 -0.24
C ASP A 100 4.60 12.37 0.09
N GLY A 101 5.32 13.44 0.41
CA GLY A 101 4.71 14.65 0.96
C GLY A 101 4.00 14.36 2.29
N ALA A 102 2.67 14.55 2.31
CA ALA A 102 1.83 14.30 3.48
C ALA A 102 1.22 12.88 3.53
N VAL A 103 1.46 12.05 2.52
CA VAL A 103 0.88 10.70 2.41
C VAL A 103 1.98 9.66 2.57
N TYR A 104 1.71 8.60 3.33
CA TYR A 104 2.60 7.44 3.39
C TYR A 104 2.12 6.38 2.41
N ARG A 105 3.04 5.81 1.63
CA ARG A 105 2.75 4.83 0.59
C ARG A 105 3.53 3.55 0.82
N ALA A 106 2.90 2.40 0.59
CA ALA A 106 3.57 1.11 0.60
C ALA A 106 2.99 0.19 -0.47
N PHE A 107 3.81 -0.69 -1.02
CA PHE A 107 3.33 -1.90 -1.67
C PHE A 107 3.34 -3.05 -0.68
N VAL A 108 2.21 -3.72 -0.55
CA VAL A 108 2.03 -4.88 0.32
C VAL A 108 1.65 -6.10 -0.51
N VAL A 109 2.04 -7.28 -0.04
CA VAL A 109 1.59 -8.54 -0.64
C VAL A 109 0.07 -8.64 -0.49
N PRO A 110 -0.68 -9.04 -1.54
CA PRO A 110 -2.12 -9.29 -1.43
C PRO A 110 -2.42 -10.32 -0.34
N GLN A 111 -3.17 -9.91 0.69
CA GLN A 111 -3.45 -10.72 1.88
C GLN A 111 -4.58 -10.09 2.71
N THR A 112 -5.21 -10.89 3.58
CA THR A 112 -6.03 -10.36 4.66
C THR A 112 -5.15 -10.14 5.88
N ALA A 113 -4.88 -8.87 6.20
CA ALA A 113 -4.20 -8.49 7.43
C ALA A 113 -5.23 -8.47 8.57
N THR A 114 -5.11 -9.40 9.50
CA THR A 114 -5.94 -9.49 10.72
C THR A 114 -5.09 -9.07 11.91
N GLY A 115 -5.49 -8.05 12.66
CA GLY A 115 -4.64 -7.63 13.77
C GLY A 115 -5.20 -6.58 14.72
N ASN A 116 -4.80 -6.72 15.98
CA ASN A 116 -5.01 -5.76 17.07
C ASN A 116 -4.02 -4.58 17.02
N ASN A 117 -3.31 -4.41 15.89
CA ASN A 117 -2.43 -3.29 15.58
C ASN A 117 -1.99 -3.44 14.11
N LEU A 118 -2.77 -2.92 13.15
CA LEU A 118 -2.41 -2.89 11.74
C LEU A 118 -1.46 -1.72 11.42
N ILE A 119 -1.63 -0.58 12.08
CA ILE A 119 -0.79 0.61 11.87
C ILE A 119 -0.38 1.17 13.22
N THR A 120 0.91 1.46 13.38
CA THR A 120 1.42 2.33 14.45
C THR A 120 1.79 3.67 13.84
N ILE A 121 1.25 4.75 14.39
CA ILE A 121 1.63 6.12 14.07
C ILE A 121 2.31 6.69 15.32
N THR A 122 3.58 7.05 15.21
CA THR A 122 4.32 7.70 16.28
C THR A 122 4.32 9.21 16.02
N ILE A 123 3.87 10.01 16.99
CA ILE A 123 3.85 11.48 16.90
C ILE A 123 4.59 12.04 18.11
N ASP A 124 5.65 12.81 17.89
CA ASP A 124 6.48 13.41 18.94
C ASP A 124 6.92 12.38 20.01
N GLY A 125 7.17 11.14 19.58
CA GLY A 125 7.58 10.01 20.42
C GLY A 125 6.44 9.21 21.08
N ALA A 126 5.17 9.59 20.90
CA ALA A 126 4.01 8.86 21.41
C ALA A 126 3.38 7.95 20.33
N ASP A 127 3.19 6.68 20.65
CA ASP A 127 2.60 5.69 19.74
C ASP A 127 1.07 5.69 19.79
N HIS A 128 0.46 5.66 18.61
CA HIS A 128 -0.97 5.49 18.40
C HIS A 128 -1.22 4.31 17.47
N ASN A 129 -1.94 3.30 17.97
CA ASN A 129 -2.17 2.05 17.25
C ASN A 129 -3.57 2.00 16.64
N ILE A 130 -3.66 1.46 15.42
CA ILE A 130 -4.90 1.29 14.67
C ILE A 130 -5.15 -0.20 14.50
N SER A 131 -6.19 -0.72 15.14
CA SER A 131 -6.60 -2.11 15.03
C SER A 131 -7.72 -2.25 14.02
N LYS A 132 -7.43 -2.86 12.87
CA LYS A 132 -8.43 -3.12 11.83
C LYS A 132 -8.03 -4.32 11.01
N THR A 133 -9.03 -5.14 10.67
CA THR A 133 -8.88 -6.15 9.63
C THR A 133 -9.07 -5.51 8.27
N VAL A 134 -8.12 -5.72 7.35
CA VAL A 134 -8.17 -5.23 5.97
C VAL A 134 -7.76 -6.34 5.01
N THR A 135 -8.54 -6.53 3.95
CA THR A 135 -8.14 -7.39 2.83
C THR A 135 -7.49 -6.52 1.76
N PHE A 136 -6.17 -6.66 1.59
CA PHE A 136 -5.42 -6.02 0.54
C PHE A 136 -5.49 -6.85 -0.74
N VAL A 137 -6.14 -6.30 -1.76
CA VAL A 137 -6.30 -6.93 -3.08
C VAL A 137 -5.20 -6.47 -4.04
N GLY A 138 -4.57 -7.41 -4.75
CA GLY A 138 -3.55 -7.11 -5.75
C GLY A 138 -4.11 -6.28 -6.91
N GLY A 139 -3.29 -5.39 -7.46
CA GLY A 139 -3.68 -4.48 -8.54
C GLY A 139 -4.57 -3.32 -8.10
N LYS A 140 -4.95 -3.25 -6.81
CA LYS A 140 -5.74 -2.16 -6.26
C LYS A 140 -4.91 -1.25 -5.37
N ARG A 141 -5.37 0.00 -5.30
CA ARG A 141 -4.98 0.97 -4.27
C ARG A 141 -6.01 0.95 -3.15
N HIS A 142 -5.55 0.96 -1.90
CA HIS A 142 -6.36 1.09 -0.70
C HIS A 142 -5.92 2.32 0.09
N THR A 143 -6.85 3.24 0.36
CA THR A 143 -6.57 4.42 1.18
C THR A 143 -7.06 4.21 2.61
N LEU A 144 -6.18 4.42 3.58
CA LEU A 144 -6.43 4.34 5.01
C LEU A 144 -6.27 5.76 5.59
N THR A 145 -7.36 6.35 6.08
CA THR A 145 -7.31 7.69 6.67
C THR A 145 -7.31 7.61 8.19
N ALA A 146 -6.36 8.29 8.84
CA ALA A 146 -6.29 8.42 10.29
C ALA A 146 -6.42 9.88 10.70
N THR A 147 -7.39 10.19 11.56
CA THR A 147 -7.62 11.55 12.06
C THR A 147 -7.06 11.68 13.47
N LEU A 148 -6.03 12.50 13.63
CA LEU A 148 -5.23 12.62 14.86
C LEU A 148 -5.78 13.73 15.75
N SER A 149 -6.18 13.43 17.00
CA SER A 149 -6.69 14.42 17.96
C SER A 149 -5.84 14.45 19.25
N LYS A 150 -5.57 15.64 19.81
CA LYS A 150 -4.93 15.81 21.14
C LYS A 150 -5.95 15.82 22.29
N GLU A 151 -7.17 16.28 22.02
CA GLU A 151 -8.21 16.42 23.04
C GLU A 151 -8.89 15.06 23.31
N GLY A 152 -8.92 14.61 24.57
CA GLY A 152 -9.59 13.37 24.99
C GLY A 152 -8.77 12.07 24.91
N GLY A 153 -7.47 12.14 24.57
CA GLY A 153 -6.55 10.98 24.57
C GLY A 153 -6.86 9.89 23.53
N GLY A 154 -7.76 10.15 22.59
CA GLY A 154 -8.24 9.15 21.63
C GLY A 154 -7.95 9.52 20.17
N LEU A 155 -7.41 8.56 19.43
CA LEU A 155 -7.30 8.60 17.97
C LEU A 155 -8.64 8.12 17.35
N SER A 156 -9.27 8.90 16.48
CA SER A 156 -10.43 8.44 15.70
C SER A 156 -10.00 8.09 14.28
N VAL A 157 -10.19 6.82 13.90
CA VAL A 157 -9.79 6.31 12.58
C VAL A 157 -11.01 5.92 11.80
N SER A 158 -11.23 6.57 10.66
CA SER A 158 -12.19 6.14 9.66
C SER A 158 -11.44 5.65 8.43
N ILE A 159 -11.53 4.35 8.14
CA ILE A 159 -11.03 3.79 6.90
C ILE A 159 -12.20 3.74 5.93
N SER A 160 -12.23 4.70 5.01
CA SER A 160 -13.00 4.63 3.77
C SER A 160 -12.10 4.01 2.69
N ALA A 161 -12.34 2.74 2.36
CA ALA A 161 -11.65 2.11 1.25
C ALA A 161 -12.08 2.81 -0.05
N TRP A 162 -11.18 3.58 -0.66
CA TRP A 162 -11.30 3.93 -2.07
C TRP A 162 -10.62 2.82 -2.86
N GLU A 163 -11.36 2.08 -3.68
CA GLU A 163 -10.80 1.12 -4.62
C GLU A 163 -10.59 1.80 -5.98
N SER A 164 -9.39 1.71 -6.54
CA SER A 164 -9.18 1.87 -7.99
C SER A 164 -9.34 0.50 -8.63
N ASP A 165 -10.13 0.40 -9.70
CA ASP A 165 -10.46 -0.85 -10.40
C ASP A 165 -9.27 -1.44 -11.18
N GLY A 166 -8.16 -0.71 -11.27
CA GLY A 166 -6.97 -1.14 -11.99
C GLY A 166 -7.19 -1.25 -13.50
N ILE A 167 -8.28 -0.66 -14.03
CA ILE A 167 -8.55 -0.64 -15.46
C ILE A 167 -7.77 0.52 -16.08
N ASP A 168 -6.83 0.19 -16.96
CA ASP A 168 -6.21 1.17 -17.84
C ASP A 168 -7.18 1.50 -19.00
N TYR A 169 -7.70 2.73 -18.99
CA TYR A 169 -8.56 3.26 -20.06
C TYR A 169 -7.75 3.96 -21.16
N GLY A 170 -6.45 3.77 -21.21
CA GLY A 170 -5.55 4.29 -22.23
C GLY A 170 -5.95 3.88 -23.64
N GLY A 171 -5.72 4.78 -24.60
CA GLY A 171 -5.92 4.57 -26.03
C GLY A 171 -4.70 5.02 -26.82
N VAL A 172 -4.62 4.60 -28.08
CA VAL A 172 -3.59 5.07 -29.01
C VAL A 172 -3.96 6.49 -29.45
N ALA A 173 -3.10 7.47 -29.19
CA ALA A 173 -3.25 8.81 -29.77
C ALA A 173 -2.90 8.74 -31.27
N SER A 174 -3.86 9.14 -32.11
CA SER A 174 -3.70 9.31 -33.56
C SER A 174 -3.26 10.72 -33.92
#